data_AF-A0A4Q9QUY2-F1
#
_entry.id   AF-A0A4Q9QUY2-F1
#
_cell.length_a   1.000
_cell.length_b   1.000
_cell.length_c   1.000
_cell.angle_alpha   90.00
_cell.angle_beta   90.00
_cell.angle_gamma   90.00
#
_symmetry.space_group_name_H-M   'P 1'
#
loop_
_entity.id
_entity.type
_entity.pdbx_description
1 polymer ?
#
loop_
_entity_poly.entity_id
_entity_poly.type
_entity_poly.pdbx_seq_one_letter_code
_entity_poly.pdbx_strand_id
1 'polypeptide(L)'
;MSLKLIVLFSSVAVLSACGPSEPSKQAANVPTVEELATNPERLKELRRQCKTERPTMGDVLCNRVAEATNKRFFGDGKVPYTPPETPPKF
;
A
#
# COMPACT_ATOMS: atom_id res chain seq x y z
N MET A 1 39.05 -6.93 -16.82
CA MET A 1 38.58 -6.38 -15.54
C MET A 1 37.39 -5.43 -15.71
N SER A 2 37.36 -4.65 -16.80
CA SER A 2 36.39 -3.59 -17.06
C SER A 2 34.94 -4.05 -17.29
N LEU A 3 34.73 -5.25 -17.86
CA LEU A 3 33.38 -5.76 -18.15
C LEU A 3 32.63 -6.24 -16.89
N LYS A 4 33.35 -6.77 -15.89
CA LYS A 4 32.79 -7.18 -14.59
C LYS A 4 32.32 -5.98 -13.77
N LEU A 5 33.03 -4.85 -13.88
CA LEU A 5 32.68 -3.61 -13.18
C LEU A 5 31.37 -3.00 -13.72
N ILE A 6 31.15 -3.10 -15.03
CA ILE A 6 29.94 -2.58 -15.70
C ILE A 6 28.69 -3.36 -15.27
N VAL A 7 28.79 -4.69 -15.16
CA VAL A 7 27.67 -5.54 -14.71
C VAL A 7 27.29 -5.28 -13.26
N LEU A 8 28.28 -5.05 -12.37
CA LEU A 8 28.02 -4.70 -10.97
C LEU A 8 27.38 -3.31 -10.83
N PHE A 9 27.76 -2.35 -11.68
CA PHE A 9 27.23 -0.98 -11.62
C PHE A 9 25.76 -0.89 -12.07
N SER A 10 25.33 -1.74 -13.04
CA SER A 10 23.93 -1.74 -13.48
C SER A 10 22.97 -2.30 -12.42
N SER A 11 23.44 -3.20 -11.56
CA SER A 11 22.59 -3.82 -10.53
C SER A 11 22.17 -2.82 -9.44
N VAL A 12 23.04 -1.88 -9.06
CA VAL A 12 22.78 -0.93 -7.97
C VAL A 12 21.70 0.09 -8.35
N ALA A 13 21.63 0.49 -9.63
CA ALA A 13 20.65 1.48 -10.10
C ALA A 13 19.19 1.00 -10.05
N VAL A 14 18.95 -0.32 -10.07
CA VAL A 14 17.57 -0.87 -10.03
C VAL A 14 17.01 -0.88 -8.61
N LEU A 15 17.87 -1.00 -7.58
CA LEU A 15 17.40 -1.08 -6.19
C LEU A 15 16.97 0.27 -5.60
N SER A 16 17.42 1.41 -6.14
CA SER A 16 17.01 2.73 -5.65
C SER A 16 15.54 3.08 -5.96
N ALA A 17 14.87 2.29 -6.80
CA ALA A 17 13.43 2.41 -7.04
C ALA A 17 12.56 1.66 -6.00
N CYS A 18 13.17 0.84 -5.13
CA CYS A 18 12.48 0.11 -4.07
C CYS A 18 12.76 0.77 -2.72
N GLY A 19 12.43 2.05 -2.60
CA GLY A 19 12.47 2.79 -1.34
C GLY A 19 11.07 3.31 -0.99
N PRO A 20 10.74 3.49 0.31
CA PRO A 20 9.50 4.15 0.69
C PRO A 20 9.44 5.53 0.02
N SER A 21 8.38 5.78 -0.75
CA SER A 21 8.20 7.04 -1.45
C SER A 21 8.19 8.19 -0.44
N GLU A 22 9.08 9.17 -0.60
CA GLU A 22 9.07 10.37 0.21
C GLU A 22 7.68 11.04 0.17
N PRO A 23 7.21 11.62 1.28
CA PRO A 23 5.94 12.32 1.29
C PRO A 23 6.03 13.57 0.39
N SER A 24 5.57 13.43 -0.85
CA SER A 24 5.33 14.54 -1.78
C SER A 24 4.48 15.62 -1.08
N LYS A 25 4.64 16.89 -1.47
CA LYS A 25 3.75 17.99 -1.01
C LYS A 25 2.26 17.69 -1.24
N GLN A 26 1.93 16.80 -2.16
CA GLN A 26 0.57 16.28 -2.35
C GLN A 26 0.06 15.49 -1.13
N ALA A 27 0.93 14.81 -0.39
CA ALA A 27 0.59 14.04 0.81
C ALA A 27 0.00 14.90 1.94
N ALA A 28 0.29 16.21 1.96
CA ALA A 28 -0.23 17.14 2.97
C ALA A 28 -1.76 17.33 2.89
N ASN A 29 -2.37 17.10 1.71
CA ASN A 29 -3.81 17.23 1.50
C ASN A 29 -4.52 15.89 1.31
N VAL A 30 -3.81 14.77 1.40
CA VAL A 30 -4.42 13.44 1.30
C VAL A 30 -4.92 13.04 2.70
N PRO A 31 -6.21 12.67 2.87
CA PRO A 31 -6.76 12.22 4.14
C PRO A 31 -5.93 11.10 4.76
N THR A 32 -5.94 10.97 6.09
CA THR A 32 -5.20 9.87 6.76
C THR A 32 -5.91 8.53 6.58
N VAL A 33 -5.20 7.43 6.85
CA VAL A 33 -5.78 6.08 6.81
C VAL A 33 -6.92 5.97 7.82
N GLU A 34 -6.73 6.54 9.01
CA GLU A 34 -7.68 6.58 10.12
C GLU A 34 -8.94 7.34 9.72
N GLU A 35 -8.78 8.53 9.14
CA GLU A 35 -9.90 9.36 8.66
C GLU A 35 -10.69 8.69 7.54
N LEU A 36 -10.00 8.02 6.61
CA LEU A 36 -10.67 7.26 5.55
C LEU A 36 -11.39 6.03 6.10
N ALA A 37 -10.83 5.37 7.11
CA ALA A 37 -11.41 4.17 7.72
C ALA A 37 -12.67 4.48 8.55
N THR A 38 -12.79 5.68 9.11
CA THR A 38 -13.97 6.11 9.89
C THR A 38 -15.16 6.52 9.02
N ASN A 39 -14.96 6.84 7.74
CA ASN A 39 -16.04 7.19 6.81
C ASN A 39 -16.23 6.14 5.69
N PRO A 40 -17.09 5.12 5.90
CA PRO A 40 -17.23 4.00 4.99
C PRO A 40 -17.82 4.36 3.62
N GLU A 41 -18.77 5.30 3.58
CA GLU A 41 -19.40 5.73 2.34
C GLU A 41 -18.42 6.49 1.44
N ARG A 42 -17.64 7.41 2.03
CA ARG A 42 -16.60 8.13 1.30
C ARG A 42 -15.51 7.18 0.79
N LEU A 43 -15.09 6.23 1.63
CA LEU A 43 -14.07 5.24 1.26
C LEU A 43 -14.54 4.34 0.11
N LYS A 44 -15.82 3.94 0.10
CA LYS A 44 -16.41 3.14 -0.98
C LYS A 44 -16.39 3.87 -2.33
N GLU A 45 -16.77 5.14 -2.35
CA GLU A 45 -16.75 5.93 -3.59
C GLU A 45 -15.31 6.16 -4.08
N LEU A 46 -14.38 6.51 -3.18
CA LEU A 46 -12.97 6.65 -3.55
C LEU A 46 -12.38 5.34 -4.08
N ARG A 47 -12.77 4.19 -3.51
CA ARG A 47 -12.37 2.87 -4.01
C ARG A 47 -12.93 2.60 -5.41
N ARG A 48 -14.13 3.06 -5.73
CA ARG A 48 -14.70 2.98 -7.09
C ARG A 48 -13.87 3.83 -8.05
N GLN A 49 -13.62 5.09 -7.69
CA GLN A 49 -12.85 6.04 -8.50
C GLN A 49 -11.41 5.54 -8.72
N CYS A 50 -10.72 5.06 -7.69
CA CYS A 50 -9.36 4.53 -7.82
C CYS A 50 -9.25 3.28 -8.73
N LYS A 51 -10.35 2.57 -9.01
CA LYS A 51 -10.35 1.47 -9.98
C LYS A 51 -10.40 1.97 -11.42
N THR A 52 -11.16 3.03 -11.68
CA THR A 52 -11.43 3.52 -13.04
C THR A 52 -10.53 4.69 -13.43
N GLU A 53 -10.09 5.48 -12.46
CA GLU A 53 -9.50 6.82 -12.63
C GLU A 53 -8.17 6.93 -11.88
N ARG A 54 -7.46 5.81 -11.66
CA ARG A 54 -6.17 5.80 -10.95
C ARG A 54 -5.14 6.83 -11.47
N PRO A 55 -4.95 7.01 -12.79
CA PRO A 55 -3.98 7.99 -13.30
C PRO A 55 -4.29 9.44 -12.91
N THR A 56 -5.57 9.78 -12.72
CA THR A 56 -5.99 11.14 -12.34
C THR A 56 -6.04 11.31 -10.82
N MET A 57 -6.42 10.25 -10.09
CA MET A 57 -6.51 10.24 -8.63
C MET A 57 -5.14 10.26 -7.93
N GLY A 58 -4.11 9.71 -8.59
CA GLY A 58 -2.75 9.62 -8.06
C GLY A 58 -2.51 8.43 -7.14
N ASP A 59 -1.32 7.86 -7.21
CA ASP A 59 -0.97 6.63 -6.50
C ASP A 59 -1.00 6.77 -4.98
N VAL A 60 -0.57 7.91 -4.44
CA VAL A 60 -0.54 8.15 -2.99
C VAL A 60 -1.94 8.04 -2.38
N LEU A 61 -2.94 8.68 -3.00
CA LEU A 61 -4.33 8.64 -2.53
C LEU A 61 -4.91 7.22 -2.67
N CYS A 62 -4.73 6.59 -3.83
CA CYS A 62 -5.30 5.27 -4.06
C CYS A 62 -4.66 4.16 -3.21
N ASN A 63 -3.36 4.26 -2.93
CA ASN A 63 -2.68 3.35 -2.00
C ASN A 63 -3.23 3.53 -0.58
N ARG A 64 -3.46 4.76 -0.14
CA ARG A 64 -4.02 5.02 1.19
C ARG A 64 -5.48 4.59 1.33
N VAL A 65 -6.28 4.74 0.27
CA VAL A 65 -7.64 4.18 0.18
C VAL A 65 -7.62 2.65 0.29
N ALA A 66 -6.64 1.99 -0.35
CA ALA A 66 -6.48 0.55 -0.23
C ALA A 66 -6.09 0.14 1.20
N GLU A 67 -5.15 0.85 1.83
CA GLU A 67 -4.75 0.64 3.22
C GLU A 67 -5.92 0.83 4.19
N ALA A 68 -6.69 1.91 4.05
CA ALA A 68 -7.88 2.16 4.88
C ALA A 68 -8.94 1.07 4.70
N THR A 69 -9.11 0.57 3.48
CA THR A 69 -10.02 -0.56 3.23
C THR A 69 -9.54 -1.83 3.93
N ASN A 70 -8.24 -2.13 3.86
CA ASN A 70 -7.65 -3.27 4.53
C ASN A 70 -7.75 -3.14 6.05
N LYS A 71 -7.47 -1.96 6.61
CA LYS A 71 -7.56 -1.69 8.05
C LYS A 71 -8.97 -1.93 8.60
N ARG A 72 -10.01 -1.57 7.85
CA ARG A 72 -11.40 -1.88 8.27
C ARG A 72 -11.71 -3.38 8.34
N PHE A 73 -11.04 -4.19 7.54
CA PHE A 73 -11.28 -5.64 7.49
C PHE A 73 -10.36 -6.41 8.43
N PHE A 74 -9.06 -6.15 8.38
CA PHE A 74 -8.03 -6.83 9.16
C PHE A 74 -7.76 -6.17 10.53
N GLY A 75 -8.36 -5.02 10.80
CA GLY A 75 -8.01 -4.20 11.96
C GLY A 75 -6.58 -3.67 11.86
N ASP A 76 -5.92 -3.50 13.00
CA ASP A 76 -4.54 -3.03 13.07
C ASP A 76 -3.49 -4.13 12.76
N GLY A 77 -3.91 -5.32 12.31
CA GLY A 77 -3.00 -6.44 12.01
C GLY A 77 -2.29 -7.04 13.22
N LYS A 78 -2.69 -6.64 14.44
CA LYS A 78 -2.12 -7.14 15.72
C LYS A 78 -2.83 -8.38 16.25
N VAL A 79 -3.71 -9.01 15.46
CA VAL A 79 -4.45 -10.19 15.89
C VAL A 79 -3.49 -11.39 15.84
N PRO A 80 -3.18 -12.03 16.98
CA PRO A 80 -2.33 -13.21 16.99
C PRO A 80 -3.00 -14.34 16.22
N TYR A 81 -2.20 -15.11 15.48
CA TYR A 81 -2.69 -16.33 14.85
C TYR A 81 -3.07 -17.35 15.94
N THR A 82 -4.33 -17.79 15.93
CA THR A 82 -4.84 -18.81 16.84
C THR A 82 -5.10 -20.11 16.07
N PRO A 83 -4.10 -21.00 15.92
CA PRO A 83 -4.30 -22.28 15.28
C PRO A 83 -5.30 -23.13 16.08
N PRO A 84 -6.12 -23.95 15.42
CA PRO A 84 -6.95 -24.92 16.11
C PRO A 84 -6.07 -25.98 16.80
N GLU A 85 -6.44 -26.40 18.01
CA GLU A 85 -5.71 -27.43 18.77
C GLU A 85 -5.71 -28.80 18.07
N THR A 86 -6.72 -29.04 17.24
CA THR A 86 -6.85 -30.28 16.46
C THR A 86 -6.85 -29.97 14.97
N PRO A 87 -6.20 -30.80 14.14
CA PRO A 87 -6.20 -30.60 12.71
C PRO A 87 -7.63 -30.73 12.14
N PRO A 88 -7.99 -29.90 11.14
CA PRO A 88 -9.31 -29.98 10.51
C PRO A 88 -9.52 -31.36 9.87
N LYS A 89 -10.71 -31.92 10.04
CA LYS A 89 -11.16 -33.10 9.30
C LYS A 89 -11.78 -32.61 7.99
N PHE A 90 -11.17 -32.98 6.86
CA PHE A 90 -11.68 -32.73 5.50
C PHE A 90 -12.28 -34.00 4.91
#